data_AF-A0A656JUE0-F1
#
_entry.id   AF-A0A656JUE0-F1
#
_cell.length_a   1.000
_cell.length_b   1.000
_cell.length_c   1.000
_cell.angle_alpha   90.00
_cell.angle_beta   90.00
_cell.angle_gamma   90.00
#
_symmetry.space_group_name_H-M   'P 1'
#
loop_
_entity.id
_entity.type
_entity.pdbx_description
1 polymer ?
#
loop_
_entity_poly.entity_id
_entity_poly.type
_entity_poly.pdbx_seq_one_letter_code
_entity_poly.pdbx_strand_id
1 'polypeptide(L)' 'MDIGGYYFANPEVTSKAMRPSATLNAAIDALKA' A
#
# COMPACT_ATOMS: atom_id res chain seq x y z
N MET A 1 -8.06 7.71 8.89
CA MET A 1 -7.10 7.54 7.79
C MET A 1 -7.62 8.37 6.64
N ASP A 2 -6.80 9.21 6.02
CA ASP A 2 -7.17 9.99 4.84
C ASP A 2 -6.39 9.44 3.64
N ILE A 3 -7.11 9.07 2.58
CA ILE A 3 -6.56 8.52 1.33
C ILE A 3 -6.76 9.46 0.14
N GLY A 4 -7.21 10.70 0.37
CA GLY A 4 -7.33 11.74 -0.66
C GLY A 4 -8.47 11.55 -1.64
N GLY A 5 -9.56 10.90 -1.23
CA GLY A 5 -10.77 10.70 -2.04
C GLY A 5 -11.63 9.54 -1.52
N TYR A 6 -12.81 9.38 -2.13
CA TYR A 6 -13.73 8.27 -1.81
C TYR A 6 -13.90 7.33 -3.01
N TYR A 7 -14.44 7.82 -4.13
CA TYR A 7 -14.57 7.02 -5.36
C TYR A 7 -13.30 6.97 -6.20
N PHE A 8 -12.46 8.01 -6.12
CA PHE A 8 -11.19 8.11 -6.84
C PHE A 8 -10.10 8.57 -5.88
N ALA A 9 -9.68 7.65 -5.00
CA ALA A 9 -8.66 7.92 -3.99
C ALA A 9 -7.27 8.08 -4.62
N ASN A 10 -6.37 8.79 -3.93
CA ASN A 10 -5.01 8.98 -4.41
C ASN A 10 -4.25 7.64 -4.35
N PRO A 11 -3.75 7.11 -5.49
CA PRO A 11 -3.09 5.81 -5.54
C PRO A 11 -1.85 5.70 -4.64
N GLU A 12 -1.07 6.77 -4.49
CA GLU A 12 0.17 6.75 -3.71
C GLU A 12 -0.11 6.62 -2.21
N VAL A 13 -1.05 7.41 -1.70
CA VAL A 13 -1.43 7.39 -0.28
C VAL A 13 -2.20 6.11 0.03
N THR A 14 -3.07 5.67 -0.88
CA THR A 14 -3.83 4.43 -0.76
C THR A 14 -2.90 3.21 -0.72
N SER A 15 -1.88 3.15 -1.58
CA SER A 15 -0.92 2.04 -1.61
C SER A 15 -0.18 1.90 -0.27
N LYS A 16 0.27 3.02 0.33
CA LYS A 16 0.89 3.02 1.66
C LYS A 16 -0.08 2.56 2.75
N ALA A 17 -1.31 3.07 2.71
CA ALA A 17 -2.35 2.73 3.67
C ALA A 17 -2.73 1.24 3.64
N MET A 18 -2.87 0.66 2.45
CA MET A 18 -3.28 -0.73 2.25
C MET A 18 -2.13 -1.74 2.41
N ARG A 19 -0.88 -1.28 2.48
CA ARG A 19 0.32 -2.11 2.67
C ARG A 19 1.08 -1.72 3.96
N PRO A 20 0.45 -1.74 5.15
CA PRO A 20 1.04 -1.17 6.36
C PRO A 20 2.14 -2.06 6.98
N SER A 21 2.18 -3.36 6.67
CA SER A 21 3.15 -4.28 7.26
C SER A 21 4.44 -4.34 6.45
N ALA A 22 5.48 -3.66 6.93
CA ALA A 22 6.80 -3.66 6.30
C ALA A 22 7.38 -5.08 6.14
N THR A 23 7.26 -5.92 7.18
CA THR A 23 7.78 -7.30 7.16
C THR A 23 7.08 -8.15 6.09
N LEU A 24 5.76 -8.05 5.99
CA LEU A 24 5.00 -8.79 4.97
C LEU A 24 5.34 -8.29 3.56
N ASN A 25 5.41 -6.97 3.36
CA ASN A 25 5.76 -6.39 2.07
C ASN A 25 7.13 -6.88 1.59
N ALA A 26 8.14 -6.87 2.48
CA ALA A 26 9.48 -7.35 2.16
C ALA A 26 9.48 -8.83 1.77
N ALA A 27 8.73 -9.68 2.48
CA ALA A 27 8.60 -11.10 2.14
C ALA A 27 7.96 -11.32 0.75
N ILE A 28 6.92 -10.55 0.40
CA ILE A 28 6.28 -10.62 -0.92
C ILE A 28 7.23 -10.14 -2.02
N ASP A 29 7.96 -9.05 -1.77
CA ASP A 29 8.91 -8.51 -2.77
C ASP A 29 10.07 -9.48 -3.02
N ALA A 30 10.47 -10.29 -2.03
CA ALA A 30 11.46 -11.35 -2.20
C ALA A 30 10.99 -12.50 -3.12
N LEU A 31 9.68 -12.68 -3.33
CA LEU A 31 9.12 -13.70 -4.26
C LEU A 31 9.11 -13.27 -5.73
N LYS A 32 9.33 -11.98 -6.01
CA LYS A 32 9.28 -11.43 -7.38
C LYS A 32 10.61 -11.55 -8.14
N ALA A 33 11.62 -12.16 -7.51
CA ALA A 33 12.93 -12.44 -8.11
C ALA A 33 12.89 -13.67 -9.04
#